data_AF-A0A7I7JWV0-F1
#
_entry.id   AF-A0A7I7JWV0-F1
#
_cell.length_a   1.000
_cell.length_b   1.000
_cell.length_c   1.000
_cell.angle_alpha   90.00
_cell.angle_beta   90.00
_cell.angle_gamma   90.00
#
_symmetry.space_group_name_H-M   'P 1'
#
loop_
_entity.id
_entity.type
_entity.pdbx_description
1 polymer ?
#
loop_
_entity_poly.entity_id
_entity_poly.type
_entity_poly.pdbx_seq_one_letter_code
_entity_poly.pdbx_strand_id
1 'polypeptide(L)'
;MTISIQDLRRLLDAGPDATLVLVEGRTKIITAGGADTDANRGALEIISRAALLDQMSGATAPSDAELSAQANALETAVTELGG
;
A
#
# COMPACT_ATOMS: atom_id res chain seq x y z
N MET A 1 -6.84 -8.07 -9.21
CA MET A 1 -6.24 -8.40 -7.90
C MET A 1 -7.17 -7.81 -6.84
N THR A 2 -6.88 -7.77 -5.54
CA THR A 2 -7.73 -6.99 -4.63
C THR A 2 -6.91 -6.40 -3.49
N ILE A 3 -6.46 -5.16 -3.66
CA ILE A 3 -6.03 -4.31 -2.54
C ILE A 3 -7.27 -4.06 -1.67
N SER A 4 -7.17 -4.40 -0.38
CA SER A 4 -8.30 -4.31 0.55
C SER A 4 -8.10 -3.23 1.61
N ILE A 5 -9.20 -2.84 2.27
CA ILE A 5 -9.16 -1.96 3.45
C ILE A 5 -8.22 -2.53 4.54
N GLN A 6 -8.15 -3.86 4.67
CA GLN A 6 -7.29 -4.51 5.66
C GLN A 6 -5.80 -4.30 5.34
N ASP A 7 -5.43 -4.25 4.06
CA ASP A 7 -4.03 -4.00 3.66
C ASP A 7 -3.62 -2.57 3.97
N LEU A 8 -4.51 -1.60 3.73
CA LEU A 8 -4.28 -0.20 4.09
C LEU A 8 -4.23 0.01 5.62
N ARG A 9 -5.10 -0.66 6.38
CA ARG A 9 -5.03 -0.62 7.86
C ARG A 9 -3.71 -1.18 8.37
N ARG A 10 -3.30 -2.34 7.87
CA ARG A 10 -1.99 -2.92 8.24
C ARG A 10 -0.84 -1.98 7.86
N LEU A 11 -0.92 -1.27 6.73
CA LEU A 11 0.09 -0.28 6.33
C LEU A 11 0.17 0.88 7.33
N LEU A 12 -0.99 1.38 7.78
CA LEU A 12 -1.06 2.46 8.77
C LEU A 12 -0.50 2.03 10.13
N ASP A 13 -0.65 0.74 10.49
CA ASP A 13 -0.16 0.14 11.73
C ASP A 13 1.33 -0.24 11.70
N ALA A 14 1.90 -0.50 10.52
CA ALA A 14 3.25 -1.07 10.36
C ALA A 14 4.43 -0.11 10.66
N GLY A 15 4.16 1.19 10.82
CA GLY A 15 5.17 2.20 11.17
C GLY A 15 5.44 3.24 10.08
N PRO A 16 6.15 4.34 10.40
CA PRO A 16 6.27 5.52 9.53
C PRO A 16 6.91 5.23 8.16
N ASP A 17 7.86 4.29 8.12
CA ASP A 17 8.60 3.92 6.91
C ASP A 17 8.03 2.69 6.20
N ALA A 18 6.80 2.31 6.54
CA ALA A 18 6.12 1.18 5.91
C ALA A 18 5.64 1.52 4.50
N THR A 19 5.76 0.56 3.60
CA THR A 19 5.36 0.66 2.20
C THR A 19 4.62 -0.60 1.79
N LEU A 20 3.47 -0.42 1.14
CA LEU A 20 2.71 -1.50 0.54
C LEU A 20 3.29 -1.78 -0.85
N VAL A 21 3.66 -3.03 -1.08
CA VAL A 21 4.24 -3.50 -2.34
C VAL A 21 3.47 -4.69 -2.88
N LEU A 22 3.58 -4.92 -4.17
CA LEU A 22 3.07 -6.10 -4.86
C LEU A 22 4.24 -7.00 -5.27
N VAL A 23 4.22 -8.25 -4.81
CA VAL A 23 5.23 -9.27 -5.14
C VAL A 23 4.51 -10.54 -5.55
N GLU A 24 4.79 -11.07 -6.75
CA GLU A 24 4.19 -12.32 -7.25
C GLU A 24 2.63 -12.35 -7.18
N GLY A 25 1.98 -11.22 -7.44
CA GLY A 25 0.52 -11.11 -7.40
C GLY A 25 -0.08 -11.02 -5.99
N ARG A 26 0.74 -10.80 -4.95
CA ARG A 26 0.30 -10.65 -3.55
C ARG A 26 0.79 -9.33 -2.96
N THR A 27 -0.10 -8.67 -2.21
CA THR A 27 0.24 -7.49 -1.42
C THR A 27 1.10 -7.88 -0.22
N LYS A 28 2.13 -7.08 0.07
CA LYS A 28 3.02 -7.24 1.22
C LYS A 28 3.41 -5.87 1.75
N ILE A 29 3.61 -5.77 3.05
CA ILE A 29 4.14 -4.55 3.68
C ILE A 29 5.61 -4.76 3.97
N ILE A 30 6.42 -3.80 3.56
CA ILE A 30 7.86 -3.76 3.83
C ILE A 30 8.19 -2.46 4.56
N THR A 31 9.22 -2.47 5.40
CA THR A 31 9.78 -1.25 6.00
C THR A 31 10.99 -0.80 5.19
N ALA A 32 11.48 0.43 5.44
CA ALA A 32 12.73 0.91 4.87
C ALA A 32 13.86 -0.15 4.99
N GLY A 33 14.51 -0.43 3.86
CA GLY A 33 15.55 -1.46 3.73
C GLY A 33 15.06 -2.87 3.36
N GLY A 34 13.74 -3.11 3.32
CA GLY A 34 13.19 -4.39 2.89
C GLY A 34 13.18 -4.59 1.37
N ALA A 35 13.10 -3.51 0.59
CA ALA A 35 12.93 -3.57 -0.88
C ALA A 35 14.10 -4.25 -1.59
N ASP A 36 15.34 -4.02 -1.14
CA ASP A 36 16.57 -4.58 -1.74
C ASP A 36 16.88 -6.02 -1.29
N THR A 37 16.00 -6.64 -0.50
CA THR A 37 16.18 -8.05 -0.11
C THR A 37 15.76 -8.99 -1.25
N ASP A 38 16.42 -10.14 -1.36
CA ASP A 38 16.07 -11.16 -2.38
C ASP A 38 14.59 -11.57 -2.34
N ALA A 39 13.97 -11.53 -1.15
CA ALA A 39 12.57 -11.86 -0.96
C ALA A 39 11.57 -10.82 -1.51
N ASN A 40 12.04 -9.62 -1.85
CA ASN A 40 11.23 -8.54 -2.41
C ASN A 40 11.78 -8.06 -3.76
N ARG A 41 12.72 -8.81 -4.35
CA ARG A 41 13.25 -8.52 -5.69
C ARG A 41 12.13 -8.64 -6.72
N GLY A 42 11.88 -7.56 -7.46
CA GLY A 42 10.74 -7.47 -8.39
C GLY A 42 9.42 -7.03 -7.73
N ALA A 43 9.48 -6.56 -6.48
CA ALA A 43 8.35 -5.89 -5.85
C ALA A 43 8.00 -4.59 -6.59
N LEU A 44 6.73 -4.43 -6.94
CA LEU A 44 6.20 -3.15 -7.41
C LEU A 44 5.72 -2.34 -6.20
N GLU A 45 6.25 -1.13 -6.03
CA GLU A 45 5.75 -0.21 -5.01
C GLU A 45 4.34 0.26 -5.37
N ILE A 46 3.40 0.09 -4.42
CA ILE A 46 2.02 0.55 -4.58
C ILE A 46 1.88 1.93 -3.93
N ILE A 47 2.15 2.03 -2.63
CA ILE A 47 2.04 3.28 -1.87
C ILE A 47 2.80 3.18 -0.53
N SER A 48 3.46 4.26 -0.13
CA SER A 48 4.03 4.40 1.21
C SER A 48 2.98 4.84 2.24
N ARG A 49 3.18 4.54 3.52
CA ARG A 49 2.30 5.02 4.60
C ARG A 49 2.19 6.54 4.59
N ALA A 50 3.30 7.23 4.38
CA ALA A 50 3.33 8.70 4.30
C ALA A 50 2.48 9.21 3.13
N ALA A 51 2.62 8.62 1.94
CA ALA A 51 1.82 9.01 0.77
C ALA A 51 0.33 8.68 0.95
N LEU A 52 0.01 7.55 1.60
CA LEU A 52 -1.37 7.19 1.94
C LEU A 52 -2.00 8.25 2.84
N LEU A 53 -1.29 8.65 3.91
CA LEU A 53 -1.75 9.71 4.81
C LEU A 53 -1.91 11.05 4.08
N ASP A 54 -0.97 11.42 3.22
CA ASP A 54 -1.02 12.65 2.45
C ASP A 54 -2.27 12.72 1.55
N GLN A 55 -2.62 11.62 0.89
CA GLN A 55 -3.85 11.51 0.08
C GLN A 55 -5.13 11.63 0.92
N MET A 56 -5.07 11.26 2.21
CA MET A 56 -6.18 11.41 3.15
C MET A 56 -6.07 12.71 3.97
N SER A 57 -5.40 13.74 3.42
CA SER A 57 -5.22 15.04 4.08
C SER A 57 -4.55 14.97 5.46
N GLY A 58 -3.67 13.99 5.67
CA GLY A 58 -2.97 13.77 6.94
C GLY A 58 -3.80 13.12 8.04
N ALA A 59 -4.97 12.56 7.74
CA ALA A 59 -5.83 11.91 8.73
C ALA A 59 -5.11 10.73 9.41
N THR A 60 -4.88 10.82 10.71
CA THR A 60 -4.20 9.77 11.50
C THR A 60 -5.06 8.53 11.73
N ALA A 61 -6.38 8.67 11.60
CA ALA A 61 -7.36 7.60 11.75
C ALA A 61 -8.45 7.74 10.66
N PRO A 62 -8.14 7.37 9.40
CA PRO A 62 -9.08 7.43 8.30
C PRO A 62 -10.26 6.48 8.52
N SER A 63 -11.43 6.90 8.05
CA SER A 63 -12.65 6.09 8.10
C SER A 63 -12.61 4.93 7.11
N ASP A 64 -13.44 3.91 7.34
CA ASP A 64 -13.58 2.76 6.44
C ASP A 64 -14.00 3.19 5.03
N ALA A 65 -14.78 4.26 4.91
CA ALA A 65 -15.21 4.80 3.62
C ALA A 65 -14.03 5.39 2.84
N GLU A 66 -13.17 6.16 3.50
CA GLU A 66 -11.96 6.75 2.89
C GLU A 66 -10.97 5.65 2.49
N LEU A 67 -10.73 4.68 3.38
CA LEU A 67 -9.88 3.53 3.08
C LEU A 67 -10.43 2.68 1.93
N SER A 68 -11.75 2.51 1.84
CA SER A 68 -12.39 1.78 0.74
C SER A 68 -12.21 2.49 -0.60
N ALA A 69 -12.46 3.80 -0.62
CA ALA A 69 -12.25 4.62 -1.82
C ALA A 69 -10.78 4.57 -2.28
N GLN A 70 -9.86 4.66 -1.32
CA GLN A 70 -8.43 4.61 -1.59
C GLN A 70 -7.97 3.23 -2.09
N ALA A 71 -8.48 2.14 -1.51
CA ALA A 71 -8.17 0.79 -1.97
C ALA A 71 -8.62 0.56 -3.42
N ASN A 72 -9.82 1.03 -3.79
CA ASN A 72 -10.32 0.94 -5.16
C ASN A 72 -9.50 1.78 -6.15
N ALA A 73 -9.08 2.99 -5.74
CA ALA A 73 -8.21 3.84 -6.56
C ALA A 73 -6.85 3.18 -6.82
N LEU A 74 -6.24 2.61 -5.77
CA LEU A 74 -4.97 1.89 -5.89
C LEU A 74 -5.10 0.63 -6.75
N GLU A 75 -6.18 -0.14 -6.60
CA GLU A 75 -6.41 -1.34 -7.42
C GLU A 75 -6.54 -0.98 -8.90
N THR A 76 -7.21 0.13 -9.22
CA THR A 76 -7.33 0.65 -10.58
C THR A 76 -5.96 1.05 -11.12
N ALA A 77 -5.20 1.85 -10.37
CA ALA A 77 -3.87 2.30 -10.77
C ALA A 77 -2.90 1.14 -11.01
N VAL A 78 -2.91 0.12 -10.16
CA VAL A 78 -2.06 -1.06 -10.33
C VAL A 78 -2.50 -1.92 -11.52
N THR A 79 -3.81 -2.05 -11.76
CA THR A 79 -4.34 -2.76 -12.93
C THR A 79 -3.91 -2.06 -14.23
N GLU A 80 -3.92 -0.73 -14.25
CA GLU A 80 -3.43 0.05 -15.40
C GLU A 80 -1.91 -0.05 -15.59
N LEU A 81 -1.14 -0.23 -14.50
CA LEU A 81 0.32 -0.41 -14.57
C LEU A 81 0.75 -1.82 -15.01
N GLY A 82 -0.11 -2.82 -14.79
CA GLY A 82 0.17 -4.25 -15.04
C GLY A 82 -0.53 -4.84 -16.26
N GLY A 83 -1.22 -4.00 -17.06
CA GLY A 83 -1.91 -4.37 -18.30
C GLY A 83 -1.03 -4.23 -19.54
#